data_AF-A0A970H0Z8-F1
#
_entry.id   AF-A0A970H0Z8-F1
#
_cell.length_a   1.000
_cell.length_b   1.000
_cell.length_c   1.000
_cell.angle_alpha   90.00
_cell.angle_beta   90.00
_cell.angle_gamma   90.00
#
_symmetry.space_group_name_H-M   'P 1'
#
loop_
_entity.id
_entity.type
_entity.pdbx_description
1 polymer ?
#
loop_
_entity_poly.entity_id
_entity_poly.type
_entity_poly.pdbx_seq_one_letter_code
_entity_poly.pdbx_strand_id
1 'polypeptide(L)'
;MLNKEYSFKGIILSEWGGILDRMESLMSGIHIELPGSGCFDDEILDAVEQNLLDIQVVDSMVLDILNFIDITKKNRVNGYQYDRTYNHKLAEKIAEESICLLNNEDDILPLDPNDKIAVIGNSQYPMIQVAGSSYVPVSIIDDPLFCMREVSPNFTGSNILHSEGYDRNTKEVRNELVYEALRTVMEAKAVVVFLGFDESQVSEYSDFESLELPANQVDLIDSIVQYNKNIIVVVNSPTCINMPWIDKVKAVVDAKIPGEAFGSAIANLLFGIVNPSGKLSCAYPGLFPFGHGLSYTRFEYSNIYMECDDDACLISFILENTGEVHGKEVVFLYAEINRSYKRLVGFCKPGLAPGEKKKVTFRVTRQDLSIYDKEKKCETIFSGDYTFHICASEQDVKLSITTYIEGDNPIERDLSIPEKRAEFQEVENRDSYTLDSTINELLDSPAGRRLYQWCYKRAKSRMGLDDANPVFALNLDMFHNTPLRKLVLLGNGTLTFKKAQGLVDICNGNPIRGVSKVLF
;
A
#
# COMPACT_ATOMS: atom_id res chain seq x y z
N MET A 1 -16.91 -16.16 14.54
CA MET A 1 -16.74 -15.54 13.22
C MET A 1 -16.30 -16.53 12.13
N LEU A 2 -15.02 -16.72 11.78
CA LEU A 2 -14.62 -17.47 10.57
C LEU A 2 -15.31 -18.83 10.38
N ASN A 3 -15.22 -19.73 11.36
CA ASN A 3 -15.80 -21.08 11.22
C ASN A 3 -17.33 -21.10 11.42
N LYS A 4 -17.84 -20.33 12.40
CA LYS A 4 -19.24 -20.41 12.83
C LYS A 4 -20.20 -19.57 11.98
N GLU A 5 -19.74 -18.44 11.46
CA GLU A 5 -20.58 -17.48 10.73
C GLU A 5 -20.26 -17.50 9.23
N TYR A 6 -18.98 -17.44 8.87
CA TYR A 6 -18.56 -17.44 7.46
C TYR A 6 -18.34 -18.83 6.87
N SER A 7 -18.47 -19.89 7.68
CA SER A 7 -18.27 -21.27 7.25
C SER A 7 -16.92 -21.50 6.54
N PHE A 8 -15.87 -20.79 6.97
CA PHE A 8 -14.53 -20.85 6.38
C PHE A 8 -14.01 -22.29 6.34
N LYS A 9 -13.44 -22.69 5.19
CA LYS A 9 -12.95 -24.06 4.92
C LYS A 9 -11.44 -24.12 4.65
N GLY A 10 -10.74 -23.00 4.83
CA GLY A 10 -9.28 -22.96 4.67
C GLY A 10 -8.55 -23.29 5.97
N ILE A 11 -7.23 -23.16 5.90
CA ILE A 11 -6.35 -23.22 7.07
C ILE A 11 -5.91 -21.81 7.49
N ILE A 12 -5.60 -21.64 8.76
CA ILE A 12 -5.10 -20.41 9.36
C ILE A 12 -3.64 -20.62 9.74
N LEU A 13 -2.78 -19.73 9.27
CA LEU A 13 -1.37 -19.71 9.62
C LEU A 13 -1.09 -18.47 10.46
N SER A 14 -0.18 -18.57 11.43
CA SER A 14 0.32 -17.38 12.10
C SER A 14 1.20 -16.56 11.15
N GLU A 15 1.40 -15.28 11.45
CA GLU A 15 2.57 -14.58 10.91
C GLU A 15 3.86 -15.19 11.52
N TRP A 16 5.02 -14.94 10.89
CA TRP A 16 6.35 -15.22 11.38
C TRP A 16 6.57 -14.67 12.79
N GLY A 17 6.58 -15.57 13.75
CA GLY A 17 6.74 -15.29 15.18
C GLY A 17 5.46 -14.82 15.87
N GLY A 18 4.29 -15.04 15.27
CA GLY A 18 2.98 -14.60 15.78
C GLY A 18 2.37 -15.49 16.87
N ILE A 19 3.01 -16.61 17.23
CA ILE A 19 2.54 -17.50 18.31
C ILE A 19 3.14 -17.07 19.64
N LEU A 20 2.27 -16.75 20.61
CA LEU A 20 2.64 -16.44 21.99
C LEU A 20 2.47 -17.64 22.92
N ASP A 21 1.36 -18.35 22.75
CA ASP A 21 0.98 -19.56 23.46
C ASP A 21 0.46 -20.55 22.44
N ARG A 22 1.11 -21.72 22.34
CA ARG A 22 0.78 -22.68 21.28
C ARG A 22 -0.55 -23.38 21.53
N MET A 23 -0.87 -23.73 22.78
CA MET A 23 -2.12 -24.40 23.11
C MET A 23 -3.32 -23.47 22.86
N GLU A 24 -3.28 -22.26 23.39
CA GLU A 24 -4.36 -21.28 23.21
C GLU A 24 -4.54 -20.93 21.72
N SER A 25 -3.44 -20.82 20.97
CA SER A 25 -3.49 -20.58 19.53
C SER A 25 -4.15 -21.74 18.77
N LEU A 26 -3.82 -22.99 19.12
CA LEU A 26 -4.40 -24.18 18.51
C LEU A 26 -5.89 -24.28 18.85
N MET A 27 -6.27 -24.09 20.11
CA MET A 27 -7.67 -24.09 20.55
C MET A 27 -8.49 -22.95 19.90
N SER A 28 -7.85 -21.83 19.58
CA SER A 28 -8.44 -20.71 18.85
C SER A 28 -8.57 -20.95 17.34
N GLY A 29 -7.98 -22.03 16.81
CA GLY A 29 -8.09 -22.45 15.42
C GLY A 29 -6.92 -22.08 14.51
N ILE A 30 -5.72 -21.80 15.06
CA ILE A 30 -4.50 -21.59 14.25
C ILE A 30 -3.84 -22.93 13.93
N HIS A 31 -3.96 -23.37 12.68
CA HIS A 31 -3.45 -24.65 12.20
C HIS A 31 -1.91 -24.72 12.24
N ILE A 32 -1.23 -23.72 11.66
CA ILE A 32 0.23 -23.78 11.43
C ILE A 32 0.91 -22.57 12.06
N GLU A 33 1.92 -22.83 12.88
CA GLU A 33 2.89 -21.82 13.32
C GLU A 33 3.91 -21.53 12.22
N LEU A 34 4.17 -20.24 11.98
CA LEU A 34 5.26 -19.77 11.11
C LEU A 34 6.26 -18.92 11.92
N PRO A 35 7.58 -19.09 11.70
CA PRO A 35 8.16 -20.32 11.18
C PRO A 35 7.90 -21.48 12.14
N GLY A 36 8.04 -22.71 11.65
CA GLY A 36 8.15 -23.85 12.57
C GLY A 36 9.34 -23.64 13.51
N SER A 37 9.06 -23.29 14.76
CA SER A 37 10.10 -22.99 15.76
C SER A 37 10.63 -24.26 16.41
N GLY A 38 9.86 -25.35 16.36
CA GLY A 38 10.11 -26.60 17.09
C GLY A 38 10.10 -26.42 18.61
N CYS A 39 9.66 -25.25 19.10
CA CYS A 39 9.72 -24.90 20.51
C CYS A 39 8.49 -25.38 21.29
N PHE A 40 7.39 -25.66 20.59
CA PHE A 40 6.09 -25.87 21.22
C PHE A 40 5.44 -27.23 20.90
N ASP A 41 6.09 -28.06 20.08
CA ASP A 41 5.51 -29.35 19.67
C ASP A 41 5.41 -30.32 20.86
N ASP A 42 6.45 -30.35 21.70
CA ASP A 42 6.47 -31.14 22.94
C ASP A 42 5.36 -30.68 23.91
N GLU A 43 5.07 -29.38 23.97
CA GLU A 43 4.01 -28.84 24.83
C GLU A 43 2.61 -29.34 24.42
N ILE A 44 2.36 -29.47 23.11
CA ILE A 44 1.10 -30.03 22.60
C ILE A 44 1.00 -31.52 22.91
N LEU A 45 2.10 -32.27 22.74
CA LEU A 45 2.13 -33.70 23.06
C LEU A 45 1.88 -33.93 24.55
N ASP A 46 2.61 -33.23 25.42
CA ASP A 46 2.44 -33.29 26.87
C ASP A 46 1.01 -32.94 27.29
N ALA A 47 0.42 -31.92 26.67
CA ALA A 47 -0.96 -31.52 26.95
C ALA A 47 -1.98 -32.61 26.58
N VAL A 48 -1.77 -33.31 25.46
CA VAL A 48 -2.62 -34.45 25.08
C VAL A 48 -2.43 -35.61 26.06
N GLU A 49 -1.19 -35.98 26.38
CA GLU A 49 -0.89 -37.07 27.31
C GLU A 49 -1.48 -36.83 28.72
N GLN A 50 -1.47 -35.57 29.16
CA GLN A 50 -2.03 -35.15 30.44
C GLN A 50 -3.55 -34.93 30.41
N ASN A 51 -4.22 -35.16 29.27
CA ASN A 51 -5.65 -34.88 29.04
C ASN A 51 -6.03 -33.39 29.25
N LEU A 52 -5.09 -32.47 29.04
CA LEU A 52 -5.33 -31.03 29.01
C LEU A 52 -5.82 -30.56 27.63
N LEU A 53 -5.50 -31.32 26.57
CA LEU A 53 -5.97 -31.10 25.20
C LEU A 53 -6.59 -32.37 24.63
N ASP A 54 -7.83 -32.27 24.15
CA ASP A 54 -8.48 -33.40 23.46
C ASP A 54 -7.82 -33.64 22.09
N ILE A 55 -7.33 -34.85 21.88
CA ILE A 55 -6.71 -35.28 20.62
C ILE A 55 -7.63 -35.04 19.41
N GLN A 56 -8.95 -35.08 19.58
CA GLN A 56 -9.89 -34.81 18.49
C GLN A 56 -9.76 -33.38 17.94
N VAL A 57 -9.36 -32.41 18.77
CA VAL A 57 -9.08 -31.04 18.33
C VAL A 57 -7.86 -31.03 17.40
N VAL A 58 -6.81 -31.76 17.78
CA VAL A 58 -5.60 -31.91 16.97
C VAL A 58 -5.91 -32.62 15.66
N ASP A 59 -6.64 -33.74 15.71
CA ASP A 59 -7.05 -34.51 14.53
C ASP A 59 -7.85 -33.65 13.54
N SER A 60 -8.77 -32.81 14.04
CA SER A 60 -9.53 -31.90 13.19
C SER A 60 -8.63 -30.88 12.47
N MET A 61 -7.65 -30.30 13.18
CA MET A 61 -6.71 -29.35 12.58
C MET A 61 -5.82 -30.04 11.54
N VAL A 62 -5.34 -31.24 11.84
CA VAL A 62 -4.52 -32.04 10.90
C VAL A 62 -5.34 -32.41 9.67
N LEU A 63 -6.61 -32.78 9.82
CA LEU A 63 -7.49 -33.11 8.69
C LEU A 63 -7.67 -31.90 7.75
N ASP A 64 -7.85 -30.70 8.28
CA ASP A 64 -7.94 -29.47 7.47
C ASP A 64 -6.64 -29.23 6.67
N ILE A 65 -5.47 -29.42 7.30
CA ILE A 65 -4.17 -29.32 6.64
C ILE A 65 -4.03 -30.38 5.53
N LEU A 66 -4.42 -31.62 5.79
CA LEU A 66 -4.38 -32.70 4.80
C LEU A 66 -5.30 -32.41 3.62
N ASN A 67 -6.51 -31.90 3.87
CA ASN A 67 -7.43 -31.47 2.82
C ASN A 67 -6.82 -30.36 1.96
N PHE A 68 -6.16 -29.36 2.58
CA PHE A 68 -5.45 -28.32 1.86
C PHE A 68 -4.28 -28.87 1.02
N ILE A 69 -3.51 -29.81 1.56
CA ILE A 69 -2.43 -30.50 0.82
C ILE A 69 -2.99 -31.26 -0.40
N ASP A 70 -4.12 -31.94 -0.26
CA ASP A 70 -4.74 -32.65 -1.38
C ASP A 70 -5.22 -31.69 -2.47
N ILE A 71 -5.79 -30.54 -2.10
CA ILE A 71 -6.18 -29.48 -3.06
C ILE A 71 -4.94 -28.98 -3.80
N THR A 72 -3.85 -28.65 -3.09
CA THR A 72 -2.63 -28.11 -3.72
C THR A 72 -1.95 -29.14 -4.63
N LYS A 73 -1.89 -30.42 -4.22
CA LYS A 73 -1.34 -31.51 -5.04
C LYS A 73 -2.14 -31.72 -6.33
N LYS A 74 -3.47 -31.74 -6.25
CA LYS A 74 -4.35 -31.91 -7.43
C LYS A 74 -4.17 -30.81 -8.46
N ASN A 75 -3.89 -29.58 -8.03
CA ASN A 75 -3.72 -28.42 -8.90
C ASN A 75 -2.26 -28.14 -9.31
N ARG A 76 -1.29 -28.96 -8.85
CA ARG A 76 0.13 -28.75 -9.15
C ARG A 76 0.45 -29.11 -10.59
N VAL A 77 0.93 -28.13 -11.35
CA VAL A 77 1.44 -28.34 -12.71
C VAL A 77 2.97 -28.48 -12.65
N ASN A 78 3.47 -29.69 -12.87
CA ASN A 78 4.92 -29.95 -12.87
C ASN A 78 5.56 -29.45 -14.16
N GLY A 79 6.69 -28.75 -14.05
CA GLY A 79 7.46 -28.26 -15.19
C GLY A 79 6.84 -27.05 -15.91
N TYR A 80 5.85 -26.37 -15.31
CA TYR A 80 5.31 -25.14 -15.86
C TYR A 80 6.40 -24.06 -15.98
N GLN A 81 6.46 -23.40 -17.12
CA GLN A 81 7.28 -22.22 -17.34
C GLN A 81 6.36 -21.06 -17.70
N TYR A 82 6.52 -19.94 -17.01
CA TYR A 82 5.77 -18.73 -17.32
C TYR A 82 6.45 -17.94 -18.44
N ASP A 83 5.66 -17.21 -19.22
CA ASP A 83 6.18 -16.29 -20.23
C ASP A 83 6.50 -14.95 -19.57
N ARG A 84 7.79 -14.67 -19.45
CA ARG A 84 8.28 -13.45 -18.80
C ARG A 84 7.97 -12.19 -19.60
N THR A 85 8.07 -12.25 -20.92
CA THR A 85 7.80 -11.08 -21.78
C THR A 85 6.33 -10.72 -21.72
N TYR A 86 5.46 -11.74 -21.74
CA TYR A 86 4.02 -11.55 -21.53
C TYR A 86 3.72 -10.95 -20.16
N ASN A 87 4.32 -11.48 -19.09
CA ASN A 87 4.10 -10.98 -17.73
C ASN A 87 4.57 -9.53 -17.54
N HIS A 88 5.71 -9.15 -18.12
CA HIS A 88 6.21 -7.77 -18.09
C HIS A 88 5.23 -6.81 -18.78
N LYS A 89 4.68 -7.21 -19.94
CA LYS A 89 3.64 -6.43 -20.63
C LYS A 89 2.32 -6.37 -19.88
N LEU A 90 1.98 -7.41 -19.13
CA LEU A 90 0.84 -7.36 -18.21
C LEU A 90 1.12 -6.39 -17.04
N ALA A 91 2.33 -6.39 -16.48
CA ALA A 91 2.74 -5.45 -15.44
C ALA A 91 2.68 -3.99 -15.93
N GLU A 92 3.13 -3.72 -17.17
CA GLU A 92 3.00 -2.41 -17.83
C GLU A 92 1.54 -1.95 -17.87
N LYS A 93 0.63 -2.80 -18.35
CA LYS A 93 -0.79 -2.48 -18.40
C LYS A 93 -1.41 -2.25 -17.02
N ILE A 94 -0.99 -3.03 -16.02
CA ILE A 94 -1.47 -2.83 -14.63
C ILE A 94 -0.98 -1.48 -14.11
N ALA A 95 0.29 -1.13 -14.34
CA ALA A 95 0.85 0.17 -13.97
C ALA A 95 0.11 1.33 -14.64
N GLU A 96 -0.12 1.26 -15.96
CA GLU A 96 -0.88 2.27 -16.72
C GLU A 96 -2.30 2.50 -16.17
N GLU A 97 -2.94 1.44 -15.66
CA GLU A 97 -4.29 1.52 -15.08
C GLU A 97 -4.31 1.93 -13.60
N SER A 98 -3.15 1.96 -12.94
CA SER A 98 -2.97 2.26 -11.51
C SER A 98 -2.46 3.68 -11.25
N ILE A 99 -1.62 4.21 -12.14
CA ILE A 99 -1.07 5.57 -12.03
C ILE A 99 -2.22 6.60 -12.15
N CYS A 100 -2.21 7.59 -11.25
CA CYS A 100 -3.27 8.59 -11.13
C CYS A 100 -2.79 9.96 -11.60
N LEU A 101 -3.52 10.59 -12.54
CA LEU A 101 -3.32 12.00 -12.86
C LEU A 101 -4.10 12.85 -11.84
N LEU A 102 -3.41 13.62 -10.99
CA LEU A 102 -4.05 14.37 -9.90
C LEU A 102 -4.42 15.79 -10.29
N ASN A 103 -3.53 16.46 -11.03
CA ASN A 103 -3.74 17.81 -11.57
C ASN A 103 -3.23 17.89 -13.01
N ASN A 104 -3.86 18.71 -13.85
CA ASN A 104 -3.45 18.97 -15.23
C ASN A 104 -3.99 20.33 -15.73
N GLU A 105 -3.28 21.39 -15.40
CA GLU A 105 -3.58 22.76 -15.82
C GLU A 105 -3.12 23.05 -17.24
N ASP A 106 -3.87 23.92 -17.93
CA ASP A 106 -3.64 24.32 -19.32
C ASP A 106 -3.53 23.15 -20.32
N ASP A 107 -4.06 21.97 -19.95
CA ASP A 107 -3.88 20.72 -20.70
C ASP A 107 -2.40 20.46 -21.06
N ILE A 108 -1.48 20.73 -20.13
CA ILE A 108 -0.03 20.54 -20.35
C ILE A 108 0.34 19.09 -20.66
N LEU A 109 -0.40 18.13 -20.10
CA LEU A 109 -0.35 16.73 -20.48
C LEU A 109 -1.53 16.39 -21.40
N PRO A 110 -1.32 15.56 -22.45
CA PRO A 110 -0.07 14.87 -22.78
C PRO A 110 1.01 15.77 -23.41
N LEU A 111 2.28 15.42 -23.21
CA LEU A 111 3.45 16.07 -23.80
C LEU A 111 3.52 15.83 -25.32
N ASP A 112 4.01 16.82 -26.06
CA ASP A 112 4.37 16.64 -27.48
C ASP A 112 5.78 16.04 -27.56
N PRO A 113 5.95 14.87 -28.21
CA PRO A 113 7.26 14.23 -28.33
C PRO A 113 8.27 15.06 -29.16
N ASN A 114 7.82 16.04 -29.95
CA ASN A 114 8.70 16.96 -30.68
C ASN A 114 9.27 18.09 -29.82
N ASP A 115 8.70 18.35 -28.64
CA ASP A 115 9.14 19.42 -27.76
C ASP A 115 10.45 19.06 -27.05
N LYS A 116 11.24 20.09 -26.72
CA LYS A 116 12.39 19.93 -25.84
C LYS A 116 11.91 19.81 -24.40
N ILE A 117 12.12 18.65 -23.76
CA ILE A 117 11.64 18.34 -22.42
C ILE A 117 12.85 18.13 -21.50
N ALA A 118 12.84 18.76 -20.33
CA ALA A 118 13.83 18.51 -19.29
C ALA A 118 13.28 17.47 -18.31
N VAL A 119 14.00 16.37 -18.11
CA VAL A 119 13.72 15.38 -17.07
C VAL A 119 14.68 15.60 -15.91
N ILE A 120 14.13 15.91 -14.75
CA ILE A 120 14.89 16.23 -13.52
C ILE A 120 14.54 15.23 -12.42
N GLY A 121 15.49 14.87 -11.58
CA GLY A 121 15.25 14.00 -10.43
C GLY A 121 15.53 12.53 -10.69
N ASN A 122 15.09 11.67 -9.76
CA ASN A 122 15.39 10.24 -9.76
C ASN A 122 14.57 9.46 -10.80
N SER A 123 14.78 9.76 -12.08
CA SER A 123 14.11 9.12 -13.22
C SER A 123 14.77 7.81 -13.64
N GLN A 124 16.07 7.62 -13.34
CA GLN A 124 16.85 6.46 -13.79
C GLN A 124 16.84 5.26 -12.85
N TYR A 125 16.57 5.51 -11.56
CA TYR A 125 16.55 4.47 -10.52
C TYR A 125 15.27 4.57 -9.69
N PRO A 126 14.09 4.49 -10.33
CA PRO A 126 12.85 4.69 -9.61
C PRO A 126 12.59 3.57 -8.61
N MET A 127 11.84 3.89 -7.57
CA MET A 127 11.36 2.92 -6.60
C MET A 127 10.22 2.10 -7.21
N ILE A 128 10.53 0.89 -7.65
CA ILE A 128 9.57 -0.02 -8.27
C ILE A 128 8.88 -0.97 -7.27
N GLN A 129 9.39 -1.06 -6.04
CA GLN A 129 8.84 -1.89 -4.96
C GLN A 129 9.36 -1.41 -3.59
N VAL A 130 8.69 -1.80 -2.52
CA VAL A 130 9.20 -1.60 -1.15
C VAL A 130 10.07 -2.77 -0.70
N ALA A 131 10.92 -2.51 0.29
CA ALA A 131 11.68 -3.52 0.99
C ALA A 131 10.81 -4.43 1.88
N GLY A 132 11.42 -5.44 2.50
CA GLY A 132 10.74 -6.36 3.42
C GLY A 132 10.19 -7.61 2.73
N SER A 133 9.20 -8.25 3.35
CA SER A 133 8.61 -9.52 2.91
C SER A 133 7.93 -9.44 1.53
N SER A 134 7.57 -8.24 1.06
CA SER A 134 7.00 -8.00 -0.27
C SER A 134 8.04 -7.82 -1.38
N TYR A 135 9.35 -7.81 -1.06
CA TYR A 135 10.40 -7.66 -2.07
C TYR A 135 10.45 -8.88 -3.01
N VAL A 136 10.42 -8.62 -4.31
CA VAL A 136 10.50 -9.60 -5.38
C VAL A 136 11.73 -9.31 -6.27
N PRO A 137 12.67 -10.27 -6.41
CA PRO A 137 13.76 -10.15 -7.37
C PRO A 137 13.20 -10.06 -8.80
N VAL A 138 13.45 -8.93 -9.45
CA VAL A 138 13.08 -8.66 -10.85
C VAL A 138 14.30 -8.87 -11.76
N SER A 139 14.07 -9.08 -13.06
CA SER A 139 15.17 -9.15 -14.04
C SER A 139 14.97 -8.28 -15.27
N ILE A 140 13.81 -7.63 -15.38
CA ILE A 140 13.54 -6.61 -16.38
C ILE A 140 13.09 -5.41 -15.55
N ILE A 141 13.66 -4.25 -15.81
CA ILE A 141 13.23 -2.99 -15.19
C ILE A 141 13.25 -1.96 -16.31
N ASP A 142 12.13 -1.30 -16.52
CA ASP A 142 12.03 -0.21 -17.48
C ASP A 142 12.43 1.10 -16.79
N ASP A 143 13.48 1.74 -17.30
CA ASP A 143 13.94 3.07 -16.86
C ASP A 143 13.03 4.16 -17.47
N PRO A 144 12.34 4.99 -16.66
CA PRO A 144 11.56 6.14 -17.13
C PRO A 144 12.31 7.06 -18.10
N LEU A 145 13.57 7.43 -17.83
CA LEU A 145 14.30 8.33 -18.72
C LEU A 145 14.53 7.71 -20.09
N PHE A 146 14.96 6.44 -20.11
CA PHE A 146 15.13 5.69 -21.34
C PHE A 146 13.81 5.55 -22.11
N CYS A 147 12.74 5.12 -21.45
CA CYS A 147 11.43 4.96 -22.09
C CYS A 147 10.88 6.28 -22.65
N MET A 148 11.06 7.40 -21.95
CA MET A 148 10.69 8.73 -22.46
C MET A 148 11.51 9.13 -23.70
N ARG A 149 12.79 8.75 -23.77
CA ARG A 149 13.63 8.99 -24.96
C ARG A 149 13.20 8.16 -26.17
N GLU A 150 12.74 6.93 -25.95
CA GLU A 150 12.23 6.05 -27.01
C GLU A 150 10.94 6.59 -27.65
N VAL A 151 10.15 7.38 -26.92
CA VAL A 151 8.94 8.05 -27.47
C VAL A 151 9.29 9.27 -28.35
N SER A 152 10.47 9.88 -28.16
CA SER A 152 10.91 11.06 -28.92
C SER A 152 11.15 10.72 -30.40
N PRO A 153 10.75 11.58 -31.36
CA PRO A 153 10.99 11.37 -32.78
C PRO A 153 12.50 11.26 -33.03
N ASN A 154 12.87 10.29 -33.86
CA ASN A 154 14.25 9.93 -34.28
C ASN A 154 15.02 8.93 -33.40
N PHE A 155 14.49 8.46 -32.26
CA PHE A 155 15.23 7.55 -31.33
C PHE A 155 16.62 8.09 -30.92
N THR A 156 16.90 9.37 -31.17
CA THR A 156 18.16 10.02 -30.77
C THR A 156 18.11 10.47 -29.32
N GLY A 157 16.91 10.58 -28.73
CA GLY A 157 16.68 11.16 -27.41
C GLY A 157 17.11 12.62 -27.29
N SER A 158 17.44 13.30 -28.39
CA SER A 158 18.07 14.63 -28.38
C SER A 158 17.17 15.74 -27.83
N ASN A 159 15.86 15.51 -27.81
CA ASN A 159 14.88 16.44 -27.26
C ASN A 159 14.63 16.23 -25.76
N ILE A 160 15.04 15.08 -25.20
CA ILE A 160 14.88 14.76 -23.78
C ILE A 160 16.20 15.04 -23.06
N LEU A 161 16.29 16.23 -22.49
CA LEU A 161 17.38 16.65 -21.63
C LEU A 161 17.25 16.00 -20.25
N HIS A 162 18.37 15.78 -19.57
CA HIS A 162 18.37 15.17 -18.24
C HIS A 162 19.33 15.89 -17.30
N SER A 163 18.97 15.99 -16.03
CA SER A 163 19.87 16.29 -14.92
C SER A 163 19.33 15.67 -13.64
N GLU A 164 20.21 15.26 -12.71
CA GLU A 164 19.76 14.65 -11.46
C GLU A 164 19.01 15.66 -10.56
N GLY A 165 19.48 16.92 -10.49
CA GLY A 165 18.89 17.98 -9.66
C GLY A 165 19.05 17.81 -8.15
N TYR A 166 19.00 16.58 -7.62
CA TYR A 166 19.29 16.23 -6.23
C TYR A 166 19.94 14.84 -6.15
N ASP A 167 20.73 14.60 -5.09
CA ASP A 167 21.27 13.26 -4.81
C ASP A 167 20.25 12.49 -3.96
N ARG A 168 19.73 11.39 -4.51
CA ARG A 168 18.74 10.55 -3.84
C ARG A 168 19.22 9.93 -2.53
N ASN A 169 20.54 9.80 -2.32
CA ASN A 169 21.11 9.11 -1.15
C ASN A 169 21.33 10.03 0.04
N THR A 170 20.99 11.32 -0.09
CA THR A 170 21.11 12.30 0.99
C THR A 170 19.87 13.18 1.04
N LYS A 171 19.61 13.79 2.19
CA LYS A 171 18.58 14.81 2.37
C LYS A 171 19.13 16.23 2.14
N GLU A 172 20.45 16.37 1.99
CA GLU A 172 21.14 17.64 1.86
C GLU A 172 21.06 18.19 0.43
N VAL A 173 20.92 19.52 0.33
CA VAL A 173 20.94 20.25 -0.95
C VAL A 173 22.37 20.30 -1.48
N ARG A 174 22.57 19.90 -2.73
CA ARG A 174 23.84 20.03 -3.46
C ARG A 174 23.72 21.07 -4.55
N ASN A 175 24.32 22.24 -4.31
CA ASN A 175 24.18 23.40 -5.20
C ASN A 175 24.66 23.11 -6.62
N GLU A 176 25.67 22.28 -6.80
CA GLU A 176 26.16 21.84 -8.11
C GLU A 176 25.10 21.12 -8.94
N LEU A 177 24.31 20.23 -8.32
CA LEU A 177 23.22 19.50 -8.98
C LEU A 177 22.05 20.45 -9.28
N VAL A 178 21.74 21.36 -8.37
CA VAL A 178 20.74 22.41 -8.59
C VAL A 178 21.14 23.29 -9.78
N TYR A 179 22.38 23.76 -9.85
CA TYR A 179 22.85 24.59 -10.96
C TYR A 179 22.83 23.87 -12.30
N GLU A 180 23.11 22.56 -12.32
CA GLU A 180 22.99 21.74 -13.53
C GLU A 180 21.53 21.64 -13.98
N ALA A 181 20.62 21.32 -13.06
CA ALA A 181 19.18 21.26 -13.33
C ALA A 181 18.65 22.59 -13.86
N LEU A 182 19.08 23.72 -13.31
CA LEU A 182 18.68 25.05 -13.79
C LEU A 182 19.05 25.28 -15.26
N ARG A 183 20.23 24.84 -15.71
CA ARG A 183 20.64 24.96 -17.13
C ARG A 183 19.73 24.13 -18.04
N THR A 184 19.46 22.89 -17.64
CA THR A 184 18.58 21.96 -18.35
C THR A 184 17.15 22.52 -18.46
N VAL A 185 16.64 23.10 -17.37
CA VAL A 185 15.30 23.71 -17.29
C VAL A 185 15.14 24.93 -18.20
N MET A 186 16.17 25.79 -18.29
CA MET A 186 16.13 27.00 -19.13
C MET A 186 16.06 26.69 -20.62
N GLU A 187 16.54 25.54 -21.05
CA GLU A 187 16.52 25.14 -22.47
C GLU A 187 15.23 24.45 -22.89
N ALA A 188 14.45 23.93 -21.94
CA ALA A 188 13.29 23.10 -22.21
C ALA A 188 12.00 23.91 -22.28
N LYS A 189 11.04 23.42 -23.08
CA LYS A 189 9.68 23.95 -23.15
C LYS A 189 8.84 23.51 -21.94
N ALA A 190 9.04 22.27 -21.49
CA ALA A 190 8.40 21.69 -20.32
C ALA A 190 9.41 20.91 -19.47
N VAL A 191 9.13 20.79 -18.18
CA VAL A 191 9.98 20.11 -17.20
C VAL A 191 9.19 19.01 -16.53
N VAL A 192 9.70 17.78 -16.55
CA VAL A 192 9.18 16.64 -15.80
C VAL A 192 10.12 16.36 -14.63
N VAL A 193 9.61 16.47 -13.41
CA VAL A 193 10.39 16.29 -12.18
C VAL A 193 9.94 15.00 -11.49
N PHE A 194 10.85 14.06 -11.30
CA PHE A 194 10.62 12.83 -10.54
C PHE A 194 11.00 13.07 -9.08
N LEU A 195 10.02 12.99 -8.19
CA LEU A 195 10.18 13.15 -6.74
C LEU A 195 9.63 11.93 -5.99
N GLY A 196 10.12 11.68 -4.79
CA GLY A 196 9.67 10.53 -4.01
C GLY A 196 10.60 10.12 -2.89
N PHE A 197 10.20 9.04 -2.23
CA PHE A 197 11.04 8.33 -1.27
C PHE A 197 11.89 7.28 -2.00
N ASP A 198 13.04 6.94 -1.42
CA ASP A 198 13.82 5.78 -1.82
C ASP A 198 13.66 4.60 -0.86
N GLU A 199 14.22 3.44 -1.24
CA GLU A 199 14.08 2.20 -0.49
C GLU A 199 14.65 2.28 0.94
N SER A 200 15.62 3.17 1.22
CA SER A 200 16.17 3.34 2.58
C SER A 200 15.23 4.06 3.54
N GLN A 201 14.18 4.71 3.01
CA GLN A 201 13.22 5.51 3.79
C GLN A 201 11.93 4.74 4.11
N VAL A 202 11.82 3.48 3.69
CA VAL A 202 10.59 2.69 3.77
C VAL A 202 10.92 1.30 4.32
N SER A 203 10.25 0.91 5.39
CA SER A 203 10.47 -0.38 6.06
C SER A 203 9.16 -1.07 6.37
N GLU A 204 9.17 -2.41 6.39
CA GLU A 204 8.06 -3.24 6.84
C GLU A 204 7.80 -3.08 8.36
N TYR A 205 8.82 -2.65 9.11
CA TYR A 205 8.83 -2.69 10.58
C TYR A 205 8.75 -1.32 11.23
N SER A 206 8.64 -0.24 10.46
CA SER A 206 8.50 1.11 10.97
C SER A 206 7.53 1.93 10.12
N ASP A 207 6.81 2.82 10.79
CA ASP A 207 5.95 3.79 10.14
C ASP A 207 6.76 5.01 9.68
N PHE A 208 6.21 5.77 8.72
CA PHE A 208 6.76 7.08 8.38
C PHE A 208 6.62 8.05 9.56
N GLU A 209 7.71 8.69 9.96
CA GLU A 209 7.69 9.77 10.96
C GLU A 209 6.99 11.04 10.43
N SER A 210 7.00 11.24 9.11
CA SER A 210 6.42 12.40 8.43
C SER A 210 6.07 12.08 6.97
N LEU A 211 5.09 12.80 6.42
CA LEU A 211 4.72 12.78 5.00
C LEU A 211 5.52 13.80 4.16
N GLU A 212 6.48 14.50 4.77
CA GLU A 212 7.33 15.47 4.06
C GLU A 212 8.42 14.79 3.23
N LEU A 213 8.57 15.27 1.99
CA LEU A 213 9.74 14.92 1.18
C LEU A 213 10.99 15.63 1.71
N PRO A 214 12.19 15.06 1.49
CA PRO A 214 13.45 15.72 1.82
C PRO A 214 13.58 17.14 1.23
N ALA A 215 14.21 18.05 2.00
CA ALA A 215 14.37 19.45 1.60
C ALA A 215 15.07 19.62 0.25
N ASN A 216 16.04 18.76 -0.08
CA ASN A 216 16.72 18.80 -1.37
C ASN A 216 15.83 18.53 -2.60
N GLN A 217 14.66 17.92 -2.40
CA GLN A 217 13.64 17.75 -3.44
C GLN A 217 12.67 18.93 -3.50
N VAL A 218 12.22 19.41 -2.33
CA VAL A 218 11.25 20.52 -2.25
C VAL A 218 11.88 21.84 -2.68
N ASP A 219 13.09 22.15 -2.20
CA ASP A 219 13.83 23.37 -2.53
C ASP A 219 14.23 23.42 -4.01
N LEU A 220 14.41 22.25 -4.64
CA LEU A 220 14.66 22.15 -6.07
C LEU A 220 13.48 22.69 -6.88
N ILE A 221 12.23 22.35 -6.52
CA ILE A 221 11.04 22.90 -7.19
C ILE A 221 11.03 24.43 -7.10
N ASP A 222 11.29 24.96 -5.90
CA ASP A 222 11.31 26.41 -5.65
C ASP A 222 12.40 27.14 -6.44
N SER A 223 13.49 26.44 -6.75
CA SER A 223 14.56 26.95 -7.59
C SER A 223 14.18 26.94 -9.08
N ILE A 224 13.68 25.81 -9.61
CA ILE A 224 13.42 25.66 -11.04
C ILE A 224 12.19 26.44 -11.52
N VAL A 225 11.17 26.63 -10.66
CA VAL A 225 9.93 27.35 -11.01
C VAL A 225 10.16 28.83 -11.34
N GLN A 226 11.30 29.39 -10.94
CA GLN A 226 11.68 30.76 -11.28
C GLN A 226 12.06 30.90 -12.76
N TYR A 227 12.42 29.80 -13.42
CA TYR A 227 12.93 29.79 -14.80
C TYR A 227 11.99 29.12 -15.78
N ASN A 228 11.18 28.17 -15.35
CA ASN A 228 10.16 27.54 -16.18
C ASN A 228 8.87 27.29 -15.37
N LYS A 229 7.72 27.69 -15.92
CA LYS A 229 6.40 27.51 -15.29
C LYS A 229 5.68 26.24 -15.76
N ASN A 230 6.16 25.59 -16.81
CA ASN A 230 5.58 24.37 -17.36
C ASN A 230 6.17 23.15 -16.67
N ILE A 231 5.88 23.02 -15.36
CA ILE A 231 6.40 21.94 -14.53
C ILE A 231 5.33 20.87 -14.34
N ILE A 232 5.71 19.63 -14.61
CA ILE A 232 4.98 18.40 -14.32
C ILE A 232 5.76 17.64 -13.25
N VAL A 233 5.09 17.22 -12.18
CA VAL A 233 5.71 16.39 -11.13
C VAL A 233 5.19 14.96 -11.23
N VAL A 234 6.12 14.00 -11.30
CA VAL A 234 5.83 12.57 -11.12
C VAL A 234 6.22 12.19 -9.69
N VAL A 235 5.22 11.80 -8.88
CA VAL A 235 5.41 11.35 -7.51
C VAL A 235 5.57 9.83 -7.49
N ASN A 236 6.72 9.35 -7.04
CA ASN A 236 7.04 7.93 -6.85
C ASN A 236 7.22 7.64 -5.35
N SER A 237 6.11 7.33 -4.68
CA SER A 237 6.06 7.13 -3.23
C SER A 237 5.08 6.03 -2.84
N PRO A 238 5.38 5.15 -1.87
CA PRO A 238 4.43 4.12 -1.40
C PRO A 238 3.15 4.70 -0.79
N THR A 239 3.18 5.96 -0.36
CA THR A 239 2.10 6.60 0.39
C THR A 239 1.77 7.99 -0.17
N CYS A 240 0.86 8.72 0.46
CA CYS A 240 0.65 10.13 0.19
C CYS A 240 1.81 10.97 0.75
N ILE A 241 2.05 12.13 0.16
CA ILE A 241 3.10 13.07 0.59
C ILE A 241 2.50 14.47 0.74
N ASN A 242 3.12 15.29 1.56
CA ASN A 242 2.82 16.72 1.60
C ASN A 242 3.32 17.39 0.32
N MET A 243 2.47 18.23 -0.29
CA MET A 243 2.77 18.94 -1.54
C MET A 243 2.73 20.46 -1.34
N PRO A 244 3.65 21.07 -0.57
CA PRO A 244 3.67 22.53 -0.36
C PRO A 244 3.91 23.35 -1.64
N TRP A 245 4.29 22.67 -2.72
CA TRP A 245 4.57 23.21 -4.04
C TRP A 245 3.41 23.02 -5.04
N ILE A 246 2.25 22.50 -4.62
CA ILE A 246 1.16 22.14 -5.52
C ILE A 246 0.71 23.30 -6.43
N ASP A 247 0.61 24.52 -5.88
CA ASP A 247 0.19 25.73 -6.62
C ASP A 247 1.28 26.29 -7.54
N LYS A 248 2.47 25.68 -7.57
CA LYS A 248 3.63 26.12 -8.36
C LYS A 248 3.83 25.31 -9.64
N VAL A 249 3.09 24.20 -9.79
CA VAL A 249 3.27 23.24 -10.89
C VAL A 249 1.96 23.04 -11.64
N LYS A 250 2.04 22.73 -12.94
CA LYS A 250 0.84 22.60 -13.79
C LYS A 250 0.24 21.21 -13.76
N ALA A 251 1.03 20.17 -13.56
CA ALA A 251 0.53 18.81 -13.51
C ALA A 251 1.20 17.97 -12.43
N VAL A 252 0.44 17.04 -11.87
CA VAL A 252 0.92 16.07 -10.90
C VAL A 252 0.42 14.68 -11.29
N VAL A 253 1.34 13.75 -11.44
CA VAL A 253 1.08 12.33 -11.71
C VAL A 253 1.55 11.54 -10.49
N ASP A 254 0.62 10.89 -9.79
CA ASP A 254 0.94 9.99 -8.69
C ASP A 254 1.15 8.58 -9.23
N ALA A 255 2.42 8.18 -9.32
CA ALA A 255 2.81 6.88 -9.81
C ALA A 255 2.72 5.81 -8.72
N LYS A 256 2.66 6.16 -7.44
CA LYS A 256 2.87 5.20 -6.35
C LYS A 256 4.14 4.37 -6.55
N ILE A 257 4.00 3.05 -6.61
CA ILE A 257 5.05 2.06 -6.81
C ILE A 257 4.59 1.12 -7.95
N PRO A 258 4.90 1.43 -9.22
CA PRO A 258 4.31 0.75 -10.38
C PRO A 258 4.87 -0.63 -10.73
N GLY A 259 5.90 -1.11 -10.03
CA GLY A 259 6.55 -2.38 -10.38
C GLY A 259 7.53 -2.28 -11.55
N GLU A 260 7.91 -3.45 -12.08
CA GLU A 260 9.02 -3.60 -13.02
C GLU A 260 8.89 -2.82 -14.34
N ALA A 261 7.66 -2.49 -14.74
CA ALA A 261 7.37 -1.80 -16.00
C ALA A 261 7.07 -0.30 -15.82
N PHE A 262 7.49 0.31 -14.71
CA PHE A 262 7.23 1.73 -14.42
C PHE A 262 7.64 2.64 -15.59
N GLY A 263 8.87 2.50 -16.10
CA GLY A 263 9.38 3.38 -17.14
C GLY A 263 8.50 3.42 -18.39
N SER A 264 8.05 2.26 -18.89
CA SER A 264 7.15 2.19 -20.04
C SER A 264 5.79 2.81 -19.72
N ALA A 265 5.18 2.45 -18.59
CA ALA A 265 3.86 2.95 -18.21
C ALA A 265 3.83 4.48 -18.05
N ILE A 266 4.82 5.07 -17.36
CA ILE A 266 4.85 6.51 -17.14
C ILE A 266 5.14 7.28 -18.44
N ALA A 267 6.00 6.76 -19.31
CA ALA A 267 6.23 7.37 -20.62
C ALA A 267 4.95 7.34 -21.47
N ASN A 268 4.25 6.20 -21.52
CA ASN A 268 3.00 6.07 -22.27
C ASN A 268 1.92 7.06 -21.80
N LEU A 269 1.82 7.27 -20.48
CA LEU A 269 0.89 8.23 -19.90
C LEU A 269 1.30 9.68 -20.17
N LEU A 270 2.56 10.04 -19.94
CA LEU A 270 3.04 11.41 -20.12
C LEU A 270 2.90 11.89 -21.56
N PHE A 271 3.08 11.01 -22.54
CA PHE A 271 2.95 11.33 -23.98
C PHE A 271 1.58 10.98 -24.58
N GLY A 272 0.60 10.58 -23.78
CA GLY A 272 -0.77 10.34 -24.26
C GLY A 272 -0.94 9.12 -25.16
N ILE A 273 0.05 8.22 -25.21
CA ILE A 273 -0.10 6.88 -25.82
C ILE A 273 -1.20 6.11 -25.09
N VAL A 274 -1.27 6.29 -23.76
CA VAL A 274 -2.34 5.79 -22.91
C VAL A 274 -3.00 6.95 -22.16
N ASN A 275 -4.32 6.91 -22.09
CA ASN A 275 -5.11 7.87 -21.33
C ASN A 275 -5.17 7.44 -19.84
N PRO A 276 -4.76 8.29 -18.88
CA PRO A 276 -4.81 7.98 -17.46
C PRO A 276 -6.24 7.65 -17.01
N SER A 277 -6.34 6.63 -16.17
CA SER A 277 -7.62 6.14 -15.63
C SER A 277 -7.52 5.60 -14.21
N GLY A 278 -6.35 5.72 -13.57
CA GLY A 278 -6.19 5.40 -12.16
C GLY A 278 -7.00 6.37 -11.30
N LYS A 279 -7.52 5.87 -10.18
CA LYS A 279 -8.16 6.67 -9.14
C LYS A 279 -7.51 6.36 -7.79
N LEU A 280 -7.36 7.37 -6.95
CA LEU A 280 -6.78 7.25 -5.63
C LEU A 280 -7.53 6.24 -4.75
N SER A 281 -6.81 5.25 -4.21
CA SER A 281 -7.31 4.31 -3.20
C SER A 281 -7.26 4.89 -1.78
N CYS A 282 -6.53 5.99 -1.57
CA CYS A 282 -6.45 6.76 -0.33
C CYS A 282 -6.40 8.27 -0.66
N ALA A 283 -7.05 9.09 0.16
CA ALA A 283 -7.05 10.54 -0.03
C ALA A 283 -5.67 11.14 0.28
N TYR A 284 -5.30 12.21 -0.44
CA TYR A 284 -4.30 13.17 0.02
C TYR A 284 -4.99 14.17 0.94
N PRO A 285 -4.70 14.18 2.25
CA PRO A 285 -5.41 15.02 3.20
C PRO A 285 -5.45 16.49 2.76
N GLY A 286 -6.66 17.04 2.62
CA GLY A 286 -6.88 18.44 2.25
C GLY A 286 -6.62 18.82 0.79
N LEU A 287 -6.14 17.89 -0.06
CA LEU A 287 -5.80 18.17 -1.47
C LEU A 287 -6.64 17.36 -2.45
N PHE A 288 -6.63 16.03 -2.33
CA PHE A 288 -7.30 15.14 -3.29
C PHE A 288 -8.09 14.05 -2.55
N PRO A 289 -9.41 13.92 -2.79
CA PRO A 289 -10.25 12.96 -2.07
C PRO A 289 -10.03 11.51 -2.54
N PHE A 290 -10.61 10.56 -1.80
CA PHE A 290 -10.68 9.17 -2.26
C PHE A 290 -11.36 9.08 -3.63
N GLY A 291 -10.84 8.22 -4.51
CA GLY A 291 -11.36 8.05 -5.85
C GLY A 291 -11.05 9.20 -6.81
N HIS A 292 -10.23 10.19 -6.43
CA HIS A 292 -9.80 11.26 -7.35
C HIS A 292 -8.84 10.73 -8.42
N GLY A 293 -8.94 11.27 -9.64
CA GLY A 293 -8.08 10.94 -10.77
C GLY A 293 -8.66 11.46 -12.07
N LEU A 294 -7.87 12.27 -12.78
CA LEU A 294 -8.23 12.91 -14.04
C LEU A 294 -7.98 11.98 -15.23
N SER A 295 -8.48 12.40 -16.39
CA SER A 295 -8.33 11.73 -17.68
C SER A 295 -8.05 12.78 -18.77
N TYR A 296 -7.44 12.37 -19.88
CA TYR A 296 -7.33 13.21 -21.09
C TYR A 296 -8.64 13.31 -21.88
N THR A 297 -9.71 12.65 -21.41
CA THR A 297 -11.06 12.82 -21.95
C THR A 297 -12.05 13.25 -20.87
N ARG A 298 -13.27 13.59 -21.28
CA ARG A 298 -14.36 14.02 -20.40
C ARG A 298 -15.51 13.03 -20.45
N PHE A 299 -16.14 12.83 -19.29
CA PHE A 299 -17.31 11.96 -19.16
C PHE A 299 -18.52 12.72 -18.64
N GLU A 300 -19.68 12.48 -19.25
CA GLU A 300 -20.96 13.02 -18.80
C GLU A 300 -21.88 11.90 -18.30
N TYR A 301 -22.67 12.25 -17.27
CA TYR A 301 -23.55 11.35 -16.56
C TYR A 301 -24.97 11.89 -16.72
N SER A 302 -25.91 11.07 -17.19
CA SER A 302 -27.29 11.51 -17.40
C SER A 302 -28.30 10.39 -17.16
N ASN A 303 -29.58 10.78 -17.10
CA ASN A 303 -30.73 9.87 -17.08
C ASN A 303 -30.66 8.81 -15.98
N ILE A 304 -30.46 9.22 -14.73
CA ILE A 304 -30.54 8.30 -13.58
C ILE A 304 -31.99 7.84 -13.36
N TYR A 305 -32.15 6.55 -13.09
CA TYR A 305 -33.40 5.94 -12.65
C TYR A 305 -33.11 4.72 -11.79
N MET A 306 -34.14 4.26 -11.08
CA MET A 306 -34.04 3.15 -10.16
C MET A 306 -35.28 2.28 -10.22
N GLU A 307 -35.06 0.98 -10.12
CA GLU A 307 -36.11 -0.04 -10.00
C GLU A 307 -35.77 -0.89 -8.77
N CYS A 308 -36.66 -0.96 -7.79
CA CYS A 308 -36.45 -1.77 -6.59
C CYS A 308 -37.50 -2.86 -6.49
N ASP A 309 -37.07 -4.02 -6.01
CA ASP A 309 -37.92 -5.10 -5.51
C ASP A 309 -37.61 -5.36 -4.02
N ASP A 310 -38.15 -6.45 -3.46
CA ASP A 310 -37.95 -6.80 -2.05
C ASP A 310 -36.49 -7.18 -1.73
N ASP A 311 -35.70 -7.59 -2.74
CA ASP A 311 -34.35 -8.13 -2.58
C ASP A 311 -33.25 -7.08 -2.86
N ALA A 312 -33.47 -6.22 -3.85
CA ALA A 312 -32.47 -5.28 -4.34
C ALA A 312 -33.05 -4.05 -5.06
N CYS A 313 -32.24 -3.00 -5.11
CA CYS A 313 -32.42 -1.85 -5.99
C CYS A 313 -31.44 -1.92 -7.16
N LEU A 314 -31.94 -1.76 -8.37
CA LEU A 314 -31.18 -1.57 -9.59
C LEU A 314 -31.10 -0.08 -9.91
N ILE A 315 -29.90 0.49 -9.81
CA ILE A 315 -29.64 1.90 -10.12
C ILE A 315 -28.96 1.99 -11.48
N SER A 316 -29.61 2.67 -12.41
CA SER A 316 -29.15 2.80 -13.80
C SER A 316 -28.98 4.24 -14.23
N PHE A 317 -28.01 4.50 -15.10
CA PHE A 317 -27.77 5.81 -15.72
C PHE A 317 -27.03 5.63 -17.05
N ILE A 318 -26.91 6.71 -17.82
CA ILE A 318 -26.13 6.76 -19.06
C ILE A 318 -24.81 7.47 -18.77
N LEU A 319 -23.70 6.81 -19.10
CA LEU A 319 -22.37 7.37 -19.13
C LEU A 319 -21.97 7.64 -20.59
N GLU A 320 -21.41 8.80 -20.87
CA GLU A 320 -20.95 9.20 -22.21
C GLU A 320 -19.51 9.71 -22.15
N ASN A 321 -18.68 9.31 -23.12
CA ASN A 321 -17.39 9.96 -23.35
C ASN A 321 -17.58 11.12 -24.32
N THR A 322 -17.50 12.35 -23.84
CA THR A 322 -17.72 13.58 -24.62
C THR A 322 -16.44 14.22 -25.15
N GLY A 323 -15.27 13.64 -24.84
CA GLY A 323 -14.00 14.12 -25.38
C GLY A 323 -13.57 13.42 -26.67
N GLU A 324 -12.32 13.62 -27.05
CA GLU A 324 -11.80 13.25 -28.38
C GLU A 324 -10.97 11.95 -28.38
N VAL A 325 -10.62 11.44 -27.19
CA VAL A 325 -9.82 10.22 -27.05
C VAL A 325 -10.58 9.14 -26.29
N HIS A 326 -10.26 7.88 -26.58
CA HIS A 326 -10.78 6.76 -25.78
C HIS A 326 -10.34 6.94 -24.32
N GLY A 327 -11.22 6.60 -23.38
CA GLY A 327 -10.91 6.68 -21.96
C GLY A 327 -11.66 5.63 -21.15
N LYS A 328 -11.18 5.39 -19.94
CA LYS A 328 -11.87 4.59 -18.94
C LYS A 328 -12.25 5.49 -17.77
N GLU A 329 -13.50 5.42 -17.35
CA GLU A 329 -14.00 6.14 -16.18
C GLU A 329 -14.22 5.15 -15.05
N VAL A 330 -13.86 5.50 -13.82
CA VAL A 330 -14.30 4.74 -12.65
C VAL A 330 -15.51 5.44 -12.07
N VAL A 331 -16.64 4.75 -12.09
CA VAL A 331 -17.87 5.24 -11.49
C VAL A 331 -18.03 4.61 -10.12
N PHE A 332 -18.20 5.45 -9.10
CA PHE A 332 -18.48 5.03 -7.74
C PHE A 332 -19.98 5.20 -7.43
N LEU A 333 -20.58 4.21 -6.78
CA LEU A 333 -21.91 4.28 -6.21
C LEU A 333 -21.79 4.34 -4.69
N TYR A 334 -22.24 5.46 -4.12
CA TYR A 334 -22.38 5.61 -2.67
C TYR A 334 -23.84 5.50 -2.26
N ALA A 335 -24.09 4.87 -1.12
CA ALA A 335 -25.37 4.90 -0.43
C ALA A 335 -25.24 5.79 0.81
N GLU A 336 -26.18 6.73 0.96
CA GLU A 336 -26.29 7.62 2.11
C GLU A 336 -27.66 7.45 2.76
N ILE A 337 -27.69 7.19 4.08
CA ILE A 337 -28.94 7.07 4.83
C ILE A 337 -29.20 8.33 5.66
N ASN A 338 -30.40 8.90 5.54
CA ASN A 338 -30.88 10.09 6.27
C ASN A 338 -29.91 11.28 6.31
N ARG A 339 -29.02 11.40 5.30
CA ARG A 339 -27.96 12.44 5.22
C ARG A 339 -26.96 12.42 6.39
N SER A 340 -26.76 11.27 7.02
CA SER A 340 -25.87 11.15 8.19
C SER A 340 -24.68 10.23 7.94
N TYR A 341 -24.85 9.18 7.12
CA TYR A 341 -23.82 8.17 6.89
C TYR A 341 -23.79 7.76 5.41
N LYS A 342 -22.69 8.12 4.73
CA LYS A 342 -22.41 7.82 3.33
C LYS A 342 -21.30 6.77 3.21
N ARG A 343 -21.51 5.73 2.41
CA ARG A 343 -20.50 4.68 2.15
C ARG A 343 -20.49 4.22 0.70
N LEU A 344 -19.34 3.77 0.23
CA LEU A 344 -19.20 3.14 -1.08
C LEU A 344 -19.87 1.75 -1.05
N VAL A 345 -20.80 1.50 -1.97
CA VAL A 345 -21.51 0.21 -2.10
C VAL A 345 -21.28 -0.49 -3.43
N GLY A 346 -20.60 0.17 -4.37
CA GLY A 346 -20.20 -0.44 -5.63
C GLY A 346 -19.34 0.48 -6.48
N PHE A 347 -18.59 -0.08 -7.41
CA PHE A 347 -17.89 0.67 -8.44
C PHE A 347 -17.73 -0.15 -9.72
N CYS A 348 -17.51 0.52 -10.85
CA CYS A 348 -17.20 -0.13 -12.12
C CYS A 348 -16.27 0.75 -12.95
N LYS A 349 -15.55 0.16 -13.92
CA LYS A 349 -14.59 0.89 -14.77
C LYS A 349 -14.86 0.69 -16.27
N PRO A 350 -15.96 1.23 -16.82
CA PRO A 350 -16.24 1.11 -18.25
C PRO A 350 -15.22 1.89 -19.10
N GLY A 351 -14.76 1.27 -20.20
CA GLY A 351 -14.03 1.96 -21.27
C GLY A 351 -14.96 2.36 -22.40
N LEU A 352 -14.84 3.60 -22.88
CA LEU A 352 -15.69 4.20 -23.90
C LEU A 352 -14.84 4.90 -24.98
N ALA A 353 -15.17 4.66 -26.24
CA ALA A 353 -14.66 5.43 -27.37
C ALA A 353 -15.24 6.86 -27.38
N PRO A 354 -14.61 7.82 -28.09
CA PRO A 354 -15.16 9.17 -28.26
C PRO A 354 -16.61 9.17 -28.77
N GLY A 355 -17.51 9.87 -28.09
CA GLY A 355 -18.94 9.93 -28.40
C GLY A 355 -19.75 8.67 -28.05
N GLU A 356 -19.13 7.62 -27.51
CA GLU A 356 -19.85 6.42 -27.09
C GLU A 356 -20.70 6.71 -25.86
N LYS A 357 -21.92 6.15 -25.82
CA LYS A 357 -22.82 6.15 -24.66
C LYS A 357 -23.05 4.74 -24.18
N LYS A 358 -22.99 4.53 -22.86
CA LYS A 358 -23.18 3.23 -22.23
C LYS A 358 -24.17 3.32 -21.08
N LYS A 359 -25.16 2.42 -21.05
CA LYS A 359 -25.98 2.19 -19.85
C LYS A 359 -25.14 1.45 -18.82
N VAL A 360 -24.98 2.04 -17.65
CA VAL A 360 -24.36 1.42 -16.47
C VAL A 360 -25.46 1.06 -15.48
N THR A 361 -25.32 -0.08 -14.80
CA THR A 361 -26.30 -0.57 -13.84
C THR A 361 -25.59 -1.18 -12.65
N PHE A 362 -25.92 -0.67 -11.47
CA PHE A 362 -25.52 -1.26 -10.19
C PHE A 362 -26.70 -2.01 -9.58
N ARG A 363 -26.43 -3.17 -9.02
CA ARG A 363 -27.39 -3.91 -8.20
C ARG A 363 -26.97 -3.79 -6.74
N VAL A 364 -27.79 -3.12 -5.95
CA VAL A 364 -27.58 -2.94 -4.50
C VAL A 364 -28.56 -3.84 -3.77
N THR A 365 -28.03 -4.84 -3.07
CA THR A 365 -28.81 -5.73 -2.21
C THR A 365 -29.10 -5.12 -0.86
N ARG A 366 -30.05 -5.72 -0.16
CA ARG A 366 -30.22 -5.56 1.28
C ARG A 366 -28.90 -5.73 2.07
N GLN A 367 -28.08 -6.73 1.73
CA GLN A 367 -26.78 -6.94 2.38
C GLN A 367 -25.80 -5.79 2.12
N ASP A 368 -25.80 -5.22 0.91
CA ASP A 368 -24.97 -4.05 0.57
C ASP A 368 -25.39 -2.77 1.33
N LEU A 369 -26.55 -2.79 2.00
CA LEU A 369 -27.10 -1.73 2.84
C LEU A 369 -27.06 -2.05 4.35
N SER A 370 -26.64 -3.24 4.74
CA SER A 370 -26.56 -3.63 6.16
C SER A 370 -25.42 -2.94 6.89
N ILE A 371 -25.66 -2.57 8.15
CA ILE A 371 -24.69 -2.00 9.07
C ILE A 371 -24.67 -2.88 10.32
N TYR A 372 -23.48 -3.17 10.84
CA TYR A 372 -23.36 -3.92 12.10
C TYR A 372 -23.89 -3.09 13.28
N ASP A 373 -25.00 -3.52 13.88
CA ASP A 373 -25.51 -2.94 15.10
C ASP A 373 -24.80 -3.53 16.31
N LYS A 374 -23.96 -2.72 16.97
CA LYS A 374 -23.19 -3.13 18.15
C LYS A 374 -24.06 -3.57 19.32
N GLU A 375 -25.26 -3.01 19.48
CA GLU A 375 -26.15 -3.34 20.59
C GLU A 375 -26.81 -4.71 20.39
N LYS A 376 -27.30 -4.95 19.17
CA LYS A 376 -27.94 -6.22 18.78
C LYS A 376 -26.94 -7.30 18.37
N LYS A 377 -25.68 -6.93 18.14
CA LYS A 377 -24.58 -7.78 17.69
C LYS A 377 -24.90 -8.53 16.38
N CYS A 378 -25.60 -7.86 15.46
CA CYS A 378 -25.98 -8.40 14.17
C CYS A 378 -25.93 -7.32 13.08
N GLU A 379 -25.81 -7.76 11.82
CA GLU A 379 -26.06 -6.89 10.67
C GLU A 379 -27.53 -6.49 10.64
N THR A 380 -27.82 -5.22 10.37
CA THR A 380 -29.18 -4.71 10.24
C THR A 380 -29.27 -3.66 9.15
N ILE A 381 -30.42 -3.59 8.51
CA ILE A 381 -30.77 -2.49 7.62
C ILE A 381 -31.69 -1.55 8.38
N PHE A 382 -31.38 -0.27 8.37
CA PHE A 382 -32.21 0.71 9.04
C PHE A 382 -33.30 1.22 8.09
N SER A 383 -34.50 1.48 8.63
CA SER A 383 -35.57 2.11 7.87
C SER A 383 -35.28 3.60 7.69
N GLY A 384 -35.39 4.12 6.48
CA GLY A 384 -35.12 5.54 6.21
C GLY A 384 -35.04 5.89 4.73
N ASP A 385 -34.74 7.16 4.48
CA ASP A 385 -34.48 7.66 3.14
C ASP A 385 -33.03 7.35 2.76
N TYR A 386 -32.87 6.46 1.78
CA TYR A 386 -31.59 6.14 1.19
C TYR A 386 -31.40 6.94 -0.09
N THR A 387 -30.35 7.77 -0.11
CA THR A 387 -29.90 8.48 -1.30
C THR A 387 -28.71 7.75 -1.91
N PHE A 388 -28.85 7.39 -3.18
CA PHE A 388 -27.81 6.77 -3.98
C PHE A 388 -27.12 7.82 -4.83
N HIS A 389 -25.81 8.01 -4.62
CA HIS A 389 -25.00 8.99 -5.34
C HIS A 389 -24.11 8.27 -6.36
N ILE A 390 -24.22 8.68 -7.62
CA ILE A 390 -23.27 8.32 -8.68
C ILE A 390 -22.19 9.39 -8.70
N CYS A 391 -20.94 8.98 -8.47
CA CYS A 391 -19.83 9.90 -8.31
C CYS A 391 -18.62 9.52 -9.17
N ALA A 392 -17.84 10.51 -9.58
CA ALA A 392 -16.54 10.32 -10.25
C ALA A 392 -15.36 10.25 -9.26
N SER A 393 -15.57 10.71 -8.03
CA SER A 393 -14.72 10.56 -6.84
C SER A 393 -15.61 10.64 -5.58
N GLU A 394 -15.07 10.49 -4.37
CA GLU A 394 -15.86 10.63 -3.13
C GLU A 394 -16.61 11.98 -3.04
N GLN A 395 -15.97 13.07 -3.47
CA GLN A 395 -16.51 14.43 -3.38
C GLN A 395 -17.19 14.91 -4.68
N ASP A 396 -16.91 14.29 -5.82
CA ASP A 396 -17.48 14.68 -7.12
C ASP A 396 -18.77 13.90 -7.43
N VAL A 397 -19.86 14.32 -6.80
CA VAL A 397 -21.21 13.76 -7.00
C VAL A 397 -21.78 14.26 -8.33
N LYS A 398 -22.14 13.34 -9.23
CA LYS A 398 -22.68 13.65 -10.56
C LYS A 398 -24.21 13.55 -10.62
N LEU A 399 -24.77 12.47 -10.09
CA LEU A 399 -26.21 12.21 -10.07
C LEU A 399 -26.61 11.67 -8.71
N SER A 400 -27.87 11.86 -8.33
CA SER A 400 -28.43 11.27 -7.11
C SER A 400 -29.89 10.89 -7.29
N ILE A 401 -30.31 9.81 -6.63
CA ILE A 401 -31.70 9.37 -6.58
C ILE A 401 -32.01 8.84 -5.18
N THR A 402 -33.19 9.11 -4.67
CA THR A 402 -33.59 8.75 -3.29
C THR A 402 -34.81 7.84 -3.32
N THR A 403 -34.83 6.85 -2.42
CA THR A 403 -36.03 6.09 -2.09
C THR A 403 -36.08 5.80 -0.61
N TYR A 404 -37.29 5.61 -0.08
CA TYR A 404 -37.46 5.02 1.23
C TYR A 404 -37.20 3.52 1.15
N ILE A 405 -36.45 2.98 2.12
CA ILE A 405 -36.24 1.54 2.28
C ILE A 405 -36.76 1.15 3.65
N GLU A 406 -37.65 0.16 3.67
CA GLU A 406 -38.10 -0.49 4.90
C GLU A 406 -37.03 -1.49 5.37
N GLY A 407 -36.35 -1.11 6.44
CA GLY A 407 -35.31 -1.89 7.10
C GLY A 407 -35.88 -2.79 8.20
N ASP A 408 -34.99 -3.48 8.91
CA ASP A 408 -35.37 -4.37 10.01
C ASP A 408 -35.64 -3.57 11.30
N ASN A 409 -35.08 -2.36 11.40
CA ASN A 409 -35.17 -1.49 12.57
C ASN A 409 -35.28 -0.01 12.18
N PRO A 410 -35.95 0.85 12.97
CA PRO A 410 -35.85 2.30 12.79
C PRO A 410 -34.45 2.81 13.21
N ILE A 411 -34.04 3.96 12.69
CA ILE A 411 -32.85 4.65 13.18
C ILE A 411 -33.19 5.33 14.52
N GLU A 412 -32.67 4.80 15.62
CA GLU A 412 -32.87 5.37 16.96
C GLU A 412 -31.67 6.22 17.44
N ARG A 413 -30.59 6.30 16.65
CA ARG A 413 -29.33 6.98 17.00
C ARG A 413 -28.73 7.73 15.81
N ASP A 414 -27.90 8.73 16.09
CA ASP A 414 -27.08 9.35 15.05
C ASP A 414 -26.05 8.33 14.51
N LEU A 415 -26.00 8.18 13.19
CA LEU A 415 -25.06 7.31 12.49
C LEU A 415 -23.84 8.08 11.97
N SER A 416 -23.77 9.40 12.23
CA SER A 416 -22.63 10.21 11.84
C SER A 416 -21.32 9.67 12.42
N ILE A 417 -20.27 9.71 11.59
CA ILE A 417 -18.92 9.39 12.05
C ILE A 417 -18.42 10.60 12.83
N PRO A 418 -17.99 10.45 14.10
CA PRO A 418 -17.46 11.58 14.87
C PRO A 418 -16.30 12.27 14.13
N GLU A 419 -16.35 13.60 14.00
CA GLU A 419 -15.30 14.39 13.31
C GLU A 419 -13.91 14.23 13.91
N LYS A 420 -13.83 13.89 15.20
CA LYS A 420 -12.57 13.57 15.90
C LYS A 420 -12.55 12.10 16.26
N ARG A 421 -11.66 11.33 15.62
CA ARG A 421 -11.09 10.15 16.30
C ARG A 421 -10.40 10.65 17.56
N ALA A 422 -10.57 9.94 18.67
CA ALA A 422 -9.84 10.26 19.90
C ALA A 422 -8.37 10.49 19.56
N GLU A 423 -7.78 11.57 20.07
CA GLU A 423 -6.34 11.79 19.97
C GLU A 423 -5.68 10.49 20.43
N PHE A 424 -4.87 9.89 19.56
CA PHE A 424 -4.05 8.76 19.96
C PHE A 424 -3.20 9.27 21.12
N GLN A 425 -3.43 8.74 22.32
CA GLN A 425 -2.52 8.99 23.42
C GLN A 425 -1.15 8.55 22.94
N GLU A 426 -0.16 9.45 23.00
CA GLU A 426 1.24 9.04 22.89
C GLU A 426 1.41 7.87 23.86
N VAL A 427 1.83 6.73 23.31
CA VAL A 427 2.16 5.57 24.14
C VAL A 427 3.31 6.04 25.03
N GLU A 428 3.06 6.18 26.32
CA GLU A 428 4.08 6.57 27.29
C GLU A 428 5.33 5.70 27.09
N ASN A 429 6.51 6.32 27.08
CA ASN A 429 7.78 5.60 27.10
C ASN A 429 7.72 4.55 28.21
N ARG A 430 7.84 3.27 27.85
CA ARG A 430 7.78 2.19 28.82
C ARG A 430 8.96 2.31 29.78
N ASP A 431 8.70 2.51 31.07
CA ASP A 431 9.71 2.55 32.13
C ASP A 431 10.51 1.24 32.28
N SER A 432 10.06 0.15 31.64
CA SER A 432 10.71 -1.16 31.68
C SER A 432 10.63 -1.90 30.35
N TYR A 433 11.74 -2.54 29.97
CA TYR A 433 11.80 -3.41 28.80
C TYR A 433 11.00 -4.70 29.02
N THR A 434 10.47 -5.24 27.93
CA THR A 434 9.77 -6.53 27.91
C THR A 434 10.29 -7.40 26.76
N LEU A 435 9.75 -8.60 26.59
CA LEU A 435 10.03 -9.40 25.38
C LEU A 435 9.46 -8.76 24.09
N ASP A 436 8.53 -7.83 24.23
CA ASP A 436 7.99 -7.01 23.13
C ASP A 436 8.87 -5.80 22.81
N SER A 437 9.90 -5.52 23.61
CA SER A 437 10.82 -4.43 23.30
C SER A 437 11.66 -4.74 22.08
N THR A 438 11.84 -3.74 21.22
CA THR A 438 12.65 -3.86 20.00
C THR A 438 14.14 -3.91 20.36
N ILE A 439 14.97 -4.41 19.45
CA ILE A 439 16.42 -4.35 19.66
C ILE A 439 16.90 -2.91 19.80
N ASN A 440 16.31 -1.98 19.05
CA ASN A 440 16.64 -0.56 19.11
C ASN A 440 16.37 0.02 20.50
N GLU A 441 15.21 -0.24 21.10
CA GLU A 441 14.89 0.16 22.48
C GLU A 441 15.89 -0.40 23.50
N LEU A 442 16.33 -1.65 23.31
CA LEU A 442 17.29 -2.29 24.22
C LEU A 442 18.69 -1.66 24.15
N LEU A 443 19.04 -0.93 23.08
CA LEU A 443 20.36 -0.29 22.89
C LEU A 443 20.66 0.77 23.96
N ASP A 444 19.65 1.29 24.64
CA ASP A 444 19.84 2.19 25.78
C ASP A 444 20.58 1.50 26.93
N SER A 445 20.47 0.17 27.05
CA SER A 445 21.13 -0.63 28.07
C SER A 445 22.49 -1.21 27.62
N PRO A 446 23.49 -1.35 28.51
CA PRO A 446 24.75 -2.02 28.18
C PRO A 446 24.59 -3.48 27.74
N ALA A 447 23.57 -4.19 28.25
CA ALA A 447 23.29 -5.57 27.89
C ALA A 447 22.67 -5.68 26.49
N GLY A 448 21.73 -4.79 26.15
CA GLY A 448 21.16 -4.70 24.81
C GLY A 448 22.20 -4.34 23.75
N ARG A 449 23.13 -3.41 24.03
CA ARG A 449 24.27 -3.12 23.12
C ARG A 449 25.14 -4.35 22.84
N ARG A 450 25.37 -5.21 23.84
CA ARG A 450 26.12 -6.47 23.65
C ARG A 450 25.34 -7.51 22.85
N LEU A 451 24.04 -7.66 23.14
CA LEU A 451 23.14 -8.53 22.36
C LEU A 451 23.12 -8.11 20.89
N TYR A 452 22.96 -6.80 20.64
CA TYR A 452 22.99 -6.22 19.31
C TYR A 452 24.29 -6.56 18.57
N GLN A 453 25.46 -6.32 19.19
CA GLN A 453 26.75 -6.65 18.57
C GLN A 453 26.90 -8.14 18.24
N TRP A 454 26.37 -9.02 19.09
CA TRP A 454 26.39 -10.47 18.84
C TRP A 454 25.50 -10.83 17.64
N CYS A 455 24.27 -10.32 17.59
CA CYS A 455 23.35 -10.54 16.48
C CYS A 455 23.88 -9.95 15.17
N TYR A 456 24.38 -8.71 15.20
CA TYR A 456 24.96 -8.00 14.05
C TYR A 456 26.05 -8.82 13.37
N LYS A 457 27.03 -9.28 14.15
CA LYS A 457 28.15 -10.10 13.63
C LYS A 457 27.65 -11.37 12.96
N ARG A 458 26.59 -11.98 13.52
CA ARG A 458 26.00 -13.21 12.98
C ARG A 458 25.21 -12.95 11.70
N ALA A 459 24.44 -11.87 11.64
CA ALA A 459 23.70 -11.44 10.44
C ALA A 459 24.68 -11.12 9.29
N LYS A 460 25.70 -10.29 9.55
CA LYS A 460 26.75 -9.95 8.57
C LYS A 460 27.46 -11.20 8.03
N SER A 461 27.83 -12.13 8.92
CA SER A 461 28.46 -13.39 8.52
C SER A 461 27.54 -14.31 7.71
N ARG A 462 26.23 -14.30 7.96
CA ARG A 462 25.27 -15.18 7.28
C ARG A 462 24.90 -14.66 5.89
N MET A 463 24.80 -13.34 5.74
CA MET A 463 24.40 -12.70 4.49
C MET A 463 25.57 -12.48 3.53
N GLY A 464 26.80 -12.29 4.04
CA GLY A 464 27.97 -12.05 3.19
C GLY A 464 27.92 -10.73 2.41
N LEU A 465 27.06 -9.80 2.84
CA LEU A 465 26.89 -8.48 2.26
C LEU A 465 27.64 -7.43 3.10
N ASP A 466 28.10 -6.36 2.45
CA ASP A 466 28.75 -5.23 3.09
C ASP A 466 27.72 -4.21 3.63
N ASP A 467 28.16 -3.35 4.55
CA ASP A 467 27.35 -2.33 5.22
C ASP A 467 26.78 -1.29 4.23
N ALA A 468 27.44 -1.09 3.08
CA ALA A 468 26.97 -0.20 2.01
C ALA A 468 25.91 -0.85 1.08
N ASN A 469 25.59 -2.14 1.25
CA ASN A 469 24.61 -2.81 0.42
C ASN A 469 23.18 -2.43 0.89
N PRO A 470 22.30 -1.89 0.02
CA PRO A 470 20.95 -1.48 0.41
C PRO A 470 20.12 -2.62 1.01
N VAL A 471 20.28 -3.84 0.50
CA VAL A 471 19.58 -5.03 1.04
C VAL A 471 20.06 -5.36 2.45
N PHE A 472 21.36 -5.16 2.74
CA PHE A 472 21.88 -5.38 4.09
C PHE A 472 21.41 -4.29 5.06
N ALA A 473 21.42 -3.03 4.65
CA ALA A 473 20.90 -1.92 5.45
C ALA A 473 19.42 -2.14 5.83
N LEU A 474 18.60 -2.58 4.87
CA LEU A 474 17.19 -2.93 5.11
C LEU A 474 17.00 -4.11 6.06
N ASN A 475 17.78 -5.18 5.90
CA ASN A 475 17.73 -6.32 6.83
C ASN A 475 18.17 -5.93 8.25
N LEU A 476 19.09 -4.97 8.35
CA LEU A 476 19.55 -4.45 9.62
C LEU A 476 18.49 -3.57 10.30
N ASP A 477 17.80 -2.71 9.55
CA ASP A 477 16.68 -1.92 10.06
C ASP A 477 15.52 -2.81 10.54
N MET A 478 15.15 -3.81 9.74
CA MET A 478 14.22 -4.87 10.18
C MET A 478 14.67 -5.48 11.50
N PHE A 479 15.95 -5.83 11.62
CA PHE A 479 16.49 -6.42 12.83
C PHE A 479 16.44 -5.47 14.04
N HIS A 480 16.69 -4.17 13.85
CA HIS A 480 16.58 -3.15 14.90
C HIS A 480 15.16 -3.03 15.43
N ASN A 481 14.19 -3.04 14.53
CA ASN A 481 12.77 -2.85 14.86
C ASN A 481 12.05 -4.16 15.20
N THR A 482 12.72 -5.31 15.13
CA THR A 482 12.17 -6.61 15.52
C THR A 482 12.11 -6.76 17.06
N PRO A 483 10.95 -7.10 17.65
CA PRO A 483 10.85 -7.42 19.07
C PRO A 483 11.73 -8.61 19.48
N LEU A 484 12.29 -8.57 20.69
CA LEU A 484 13.19 -9.63 21.20
C LEU A 484 12.53 -11.02 21.16
N ARG A 485 11.22 -11.13 21.43
CA ARG A 485 10.46 -12.37 21.28
C ARG A 485 10.58 -12.97 19.89
N LYS A 486 10.40 -12.18 18.84
CA LYS A 486 10.42 -12.67 17.45
C LYS A 486 11.81 -13.22 17.11
N LEU A 487 12.88 -12.66 17.67
CA LEU A 487 14.23 -13.22 17.53
C LEU A 487 14.43 -14.58 18.19
N VAL A 488 13.72 -14.88 19.29
CA VAL A 488 13.71 -16.21 19.91
C VAL A 488 13.15 -17.23 18.92
N LEU A 489 11.99 -16.91 18.33
CA LEU A 489 11.29 -17.76 17.39
C LEU A 489 12.07 -17.97 16.08
N LEU A 490 12.75 -16.93 15.59
CA LEU A 490 13.66 -17.00 14.43
C LEU A 490 15.00 -17.69 14.74
N GLY A 491 15.32 -17.89 16.01
CA GLY A 491 16.62 -18.34 16.48
C GLY A 491 16.88 -19.84 16.32
N ASN A 492 15.90 -20.64 15.88
CA ASN A 492 15.97 -22.11 15.81
C ASN A 492 16.61 -22.73 17.08
N GLY A 493 16.13 -22.31 18.25
CA GLY A 493 16.60 -22.81 19.55
C GLY A 493 17.95 -22.27 20.05
N THR A 494 18.66 -21.42 19.29
CA THR A 494 19.91 -20.80 19.76
C THR A 494 19.69 -19.80 20.90
N LEU A 495 18.57 -19.08 20.86
CA LEU A 495 18.05 -18.25 21.95
C LEU A 495 16.70 -18.84 22.38
N THR A 496 16.51 -19.07 23.68
CA THR A 496 15.23 -19.56 24.23
C THR A 496 14.48 -18.43 24.92
N PHE A 497 13.16 -18.56 25.10
CA PHE A 497 12.35 -17.59 25.85
C PHE A 497 12.90 -17.33 27.25
N LYS A 498 13.38 -18.37 27.94
CA LYS A 498 14.03 -18.24 29.25
C LYS A 498 15.27 -17.34 29.20
N LYS A 499 16.15 -17.54 28.22
CA LYS A 499 17.37 -16.73 28.04
C LYS A 499 17.03 -15.29 27.63
N ALA A 500 16.06 -15.10 26.74
CA ALA A 500 15.58 -13.79 26.35
C ALA A 500 14.98 -13.03 27.53
N GLN A 501 14.18 -13.69 28.36
CA GLN A 501 13.66 -13.09 29.59
C GLN A 501 14.80 -12.76 30.57
N GLY A 502 15.84 -13.58 30.62
CA GLY A 502 17.06 -13.27 31.39
C GLY A 502 17.76 -11.99 30.90
N LEU A 503 17.79 -11.76 29.58
CA LEU A 503 18.32 -10.52 29.00
C LEU A 503 17.46 -9.31 29.36
N VAL A 504 16.13 -9.42 29.25
CA VAL A 504 15.18 -8.37 29.70
C VAL A 504 15.39 -8.02 31.17
N ASP A 505 15.53 -9.03 32.04
CA ASP A 505 15.77 -8.82 33.46
C ASP A 505 17.10 -8.05 33.69
N ILE A 506 18.17 -8.34 32.94
CA ILE A 506 19.44 -7.59 33.01
C ILE A 506 19.25 -6.15 32.55
N CYS A 507 18.55 -5.92 31.42
CA CYS A 507 18.29 -4.57 30.89
C CYS A 507 17.47 -3.72 31.87
N ASN A 508 16.54 -4.34 32.61
CA ASN A 508 15.76 -3.72 33.67
C ASN A 508 16.47 -3.63 35.04
N GLY A 509 17.80 -3.78 35.08
CA GLY A 509 18.58 -3.60 36.31
C GLY A 509 18.55 -4.76 37.30
N ASN A 510 18.15 -5.97 36.87
CA ASN A 510 18.10 -7.19 37.70
C ASN A 510 19.15 -8.25 37.28
N PRO A 511 20.46 -7.96 37.39
CA PRO A 511 21.51 -8.78 36.77
C PRO A 511 21.63 -10.19 37.36
N ILE A 512 21.41 -10.37 38.67
CA ILE A 512 21.52 -11.69 39.32
C ILE A 512 20.44 -12.64 38.80
N ARG A 513 19.18 -12.16 38.77
CA ARG A 513 18.03 -12.92 38.25
C ARG A 513 18.21 -13.24 36.77
N GLY A 514 18.67 -12.27 36.00
CA GLY A 514 18.85 -12.45 34.57
C GLY A 514 20.00 -13.39 34.21
N VAL A 515 21.16 -13.27 34.85
CA VAL A 515 22.29 -14.19 34.65
C VAL A 515 21.91 -15.61 35.02
N SER A 516 21.14 -15.80 36.10
CA SER A 516 20.63 -17.12 36.47
C SER A 516 19.79 -17.76 35.36
N LYS A 517 18.96 -17.00 34.64
CA LYS A 517 18.12 -17.51 33.54
C LYS A 517 18.89 -17.72 32.23
N VAL A 518 19.99 -16.99 32.03
CA VAL A 518 20.82 -17.10 30.81
C VAL A 518 21.76 -18.31 30.89
N LEU A 519 22.31 -18.59 32.07
CA LEU A 519 23.32 -19.64 32.29
C LEU A 519 22.75 -20.98 32.79
N PHE A 520 21.64 -20.94 33.53
CA PHE A 520 21.00 -22.11 34.15
C PHE A 520 19.53 -22.16 33.74
#